data_AF-A0A3N4M7D2-F1
#
_entry.id   AF-A0A3N4M7D2-F1
#
_cell.length_a   1.000
_cell.length_b   1.000
_cell.length_c   1.000
_cell.angle_alpha   90.00
_cell.angle_beta   90.00
_cell.angle_gamma   90.00
#
_symmetry.space_group_name_H-M   'P 1'
#
loop_
_entity.id
_entity.type
_entity.pdbx_description
1 polymer ?
#
loop_
_entity_poly.entity_id
_entity_poly.type
_entity_poly.pdbx_seq_one_letter_code
_entity_poly.pdbx_strand_id
1 'polypeptide(L)'
;MKTLRYILLAGVMTLAAACEKDNFDGPTAGLSGRIIDADTKLLVEQDIIRGTTIEITEHGYDPVKPQVLVVKTDGTYENSLLFENTYSVKPMRGNFVDVPSQDIQIKGKTVLDFSVTPYLRVQDLRVEKVGNLVVATFKLQQNVAGNVVKIGIYADKDQRVGEPMRLGQKEQDINAPADPNTTYRLEYNPDEFKTQMPLGKEYWFRVGALISIGEAKFNYAAPIKLAI
;
A
#
# COMPACT_ATOMS: atom_id res chain seq x y z
N MET A 1 23.78 67.26 -3.60
CA MET A 1 24.59 66.10 -4.06
C MET A 1 25.10 65.20 -2.93
N LYS A 2 25.50 65.72 -1.76
CA LYS A 2 26.00 64.89 -0.64
C LYS A 2 24.92 63.99 -0.02
N THR A 3 23.70 64.51 0.16
CA THR A 3 22.55 63.76 0.73
C THR A 3 22.10 62.60 -0.15
N LEU A 4 22.12 62.76 -1.48
CA LEU A 4 21.80 61.69 -2.43
C LEU A 4 22.86 60.58 -2.43
N ARG A 5 24.13 60.92 -2.19
CA ARG A 5 25.22 59.95 -2.02
C ARG A 5 25.07 59.12 -0.74
N TYR A 6 24.64 59.72 0.37
CA TYR A 6 24.41 58.98 1.63
C TYR A 6 23.20 58.04 1.53
N ILE A 7 22.15 58.43 0.81
CA ILE A 7 20.98 57.56 0.54
C ILE A 7 21.38 56.38 -0.36
N LEU A 8 22.19 56.63 -1.41
CA LEU A 8 22.71 55.55 -2.27
C LEU A 8 23.60 54.58 -1.49
N LEU A 9 24.47 55.09 -0.61
CA LEU A 9 25.39 54.29 0.19
C LEU A 9 24.64 53.44 1.25
N ALA A 10 23.59 54.02 1.86
CA ALA A 10 22.72 53.29 2.79
C ALA A 10 21.91 52.19 2.09
N GLY A 11 21.41 52.46 0.87
CA GLY A 11 20.70 51.45 0.06
C GLY A 11 21.57 50.30 -0.43
N VAL A 12 22.85 50.55 -0.72
CA VAL A 12 23.81 49.49 -1.09
C VAL A 12 24.17 48.60 0.10
N MET A 13 24.26 49.17 1.32
CA MET A 13 24.53 48.38 2.53
C MET A 13 23.34 47.49 2.95
N THR A 14 22.10 47.91 2.73
CA THR A 14 20.92 47.07 3.03
C THR A 14 20.68 45.96 2.00
N LEU A 15 21.03 46.19 0.73
CA LEU A 15 20.98 45.15 -0.31
C LEU A 15 22.04 44.04 -0.10
N ALA A 16 23.18 44.38 0.50
CA ALA A 16 24.21 43.40 0.86
C ALA A 16 23.84 42.55 2.09
N ALA A 17 23.06 43.11 3.03
CA ALA A 17 22.58 42.40 4.22
C ALA A 17 21.34 41.52 3.94
N ALA A 18 20.59 41.80 2.88
CA ALA A 18 19.41 41.01 2.47
C ALA A 18 19.75 39.77 1.62
N CYS A 19 21.04 39.44 1.47
CA CYS A 19 21.53 38.30 0.70
C CYS A 19 22.07 37.17 1.60
N GLU A 20 21.63 37.09 2.86
CA GLU A 20 21.73 35.84 3.59
C GLU A 20 20.80 34.84 2.91
N LYS A 21 21.44 33.88 2.23
CA LYS A 21 20.81 32.78 1.53
C LYS A 21 20.05 31.94 2.55
N ASP A 22 18.74 32.14 2.62
CA ASP A 22 17.79 31.30 3.38
C ASP A 22 17.69 29.91 2.74
N ASN A 23 18.77 29.14 2.84
CA ASN A 23 18.83 27.76 2.40
C ASN A 23 18.99 26.88 3.64
N PHE A 24 17.87 26.48 4.23
CA PHE A 24 17.86 25.23 4.98
C PHE A 24 18.25 24.11 4.01
N ASP A 25 19.17 23.24 4.44
CA ASP A 25 19.53 22.07 3.66
C ASP A 25 18.27 21.22 3.43
N GLY A 26 18.13 20.70 2.21
CA GLY A 26 17.01 19.82 1.88
C GLY A 26 17.08 18.47 2.62
N PRO A 27 16.03 17.65 2.54
CA PRO A 27 16.04 16.32 3.14
C PRO A 27 17.17 15.45 2.55
N THR A 28 17.94 14.81 3.43
CA THR A 28 19.08 13.94 3.07
C THR A 28 18.87 12.47 3.42
N ALA A 29 17.75 12.14 4.04
CA ALA A 29 17.45 10.81 4.55
C ALA A 29 16.23 10.19 3.87
N GLY A 30 16.03 8.89 4.12
CA GLY A 30 14.90 8.14 3.63
C GLY A 30 14.60 6.92 4.50
N LEU A 31 13.35 6.48 4.39
CA LEU A 31 12.82 5.30 5.05
C LEU A 31 12.22 4.38 3.99
N SER A 32 12.63 3.12 4.00
CA SER A 32 11.99 2.06 3.23
C SER A 32 11.69 0.85 4.10
N GLY A 33 10.90 -0.08 3.58
CA GLY A 33 10.53 -1.25 4.34
C GLY A 33 9.47 -2.12 3.68
N ARG A 34 9.08 -3.15 4.42
CA ARG A 34 8.14 -4.18 3.99
C ARG A 34 7.15 -4.52 5.10
N ILE A 35 5.92 -4.80 4.72
CA ILE A 35 4.94 -5.46 5.59
C ILE A 35 5.05 -6.97 5.35
N ILE A 36 5.51 -7.70 6.36
CA ILE A 36 5.88 -9.11 6.27
C ILE A 36 4.96 -9.91 7.18
N ASP A 37 4.39 -10.98 6.65
CA ASP A 37 3.66 -11.96 7.42
C ASP A 37 4.61 -12.69 8.39
N ALA A 38 4.30 -12.61 9.69
CA ALA A 38 5.12 -13.17 10.75
C ALA A 38 5.30 -14.70 10.63
N ASP A 39 4.31 -15.43 10.09
CA ASP A 39 4.36 -16.89 10.01
C ASP A 39 5.02 -17.33 8.70
N THR A 40 4.53 -16.81 7.56
CA THR A 40 4.95 -17.29 6.23
C THR A 40 6.21 -16.60 5.71
N LYS A 41 6.60 -15.47 6.31
CA LYS A 41 7.69 -14.59 5.86
C LYS A 41 7.50 -14.03 4.45
N LEU A 42 6.31 -14.16 3.89
CA LEU A 42 5.92 -13.54 2.63
C LEU A 42 5.46 -12.10 2.87
N LEU A 43 5.41 -11.32 1.79
CA LEU A 43 4.86 -9.98 1.84
C LEU A 43 3.34 -10.02 2.01
N VAL A 44 2.81 -9.03 2.71
CA VAL A 44 1.36 -8.87 2.86
C VAL A 44 0.83 -8.00 1.72
N GLU A 45 0.27 -8.69 0.73
CA GLU A 45 -0.37 -8.11 -0.45
C GLU A 45 -1.61 -7.28 -0.09
N GLN A 46 -1.78 -6.14 -0.76
CA GLN A 46 -2.86 -5.20 -0.50
C GLN A 46 -3.20 -4.31 -1.72
N ASP A 47 -4.15 -3.39 -1.53
CA ASP A 47 -4.54 -2.39 -2.52
C ASP A 47 -3.68 -1.12 -2.46
N ILE A 48 -3.45 -0.48 -3.60
CA ILE A 48 -2.79 0.83 -3.65
C ILE A 48 -3.76 1.98 -3.32
N ILE A 49 -5.03 1.84 -3.72
CA ILE A 49 -6.08 2.83 -3.46
C ILE A 49 -6.78 2.45 -2.16
N ARG A 50 -6.77 3.35 -1.17
CA ARG A 50 -7.37 3.12 0.15
C ARG A 50 -6.82 1.86 0.84
N GLY A 51 -5.58 1.47 0.56
CA GLY A 51 -4.88 0.42 1.30
C GLY A 51 -4.30 0.92 2.62
N THR A 52 -3.42 0.09 3.17
CA THR A 52 -2.50 0.39 4.27
C THR A 52 -1.69 1.64 3.95
N THR A 53 -1.58 2.49 4.94
CA THR A 53 -0.66 3.63 4.94
C THR A 53 0.28 3.53 6.12
N ILE A 54 1.39 4.26 6.11
CA ILE A 54 2.28 4.40 7.26
C ILE A 54 2.29 5.86 7.66
N GLU A 55 1.89 6.13 8.90
CA GLU A 55 2.03 7.44 9.51
C GLU A 55 3.44 7.56 10.10
N ILE A 56 4.12 8.66 9.77
CA ILE A 56 5.40 9.05 10.36
C ILE A 56 5.23 10.41 11.03
N THR A 57 5.62 10.53 12.29
CA THR A 57 5.57 11.77 13.07
C THR A 57 6.95 12.07 13.61
N GLU A 58 7.52 13.19 13.15
CA GLU A 58 8.83 13.67 13.56
C GLU A 58 8.83 14.15 15.01
N HIS A 59 9.90 13.89 15.75
CA HIS A 59 10.07 14.40 17.10
C HIS A 59 10.75 15.78 17.09
N GLY A 60 10.50 16.60 18.12
CA GLY A 60 11.29 17.82 18.38
C GLY A 60 10.63 19.16 18.04
N TYR A 61 9.37 19.18 17.59
CA TYR A 61 8.56 20.39 17.50
C TYR A 61 7.09 20.08 17.85
N ASP A 62 6.31 21.09 18.20
CA ASP A 62 4.87 20.94 18.51
C ASP A 62 4.12 22.18 17.98
N PRO A 63 3.08 22.02 17.14
CA PRO A 63 2.48 20.77 16.66
C PRO A 63 3.19 20.14 15.45
N VAL A 64 3.44 18.83 15.51
CA VAL A 64 3.84 18.03 14.35
C VAL A 64 2.60 17.46 13.68
N LYS A 65 2.43 17.72 12.38
CA LYS A 65 1.45 17.00 11.56
C LYS A 65 2.07 15.69 11.07
N PRO A 66 1.42 14.52 11.27
CA PRO A 66 1.91 13.27 10.70
C PRO A 66 1.99 13.36 9.18
N GLN A 67 3.06 12.81 8.61
CA GLN A 67 3.14 12.55 7.18
C GLN A 67 2.65 11.12 6.90
N VAL A 68 2.05 10.91 5.74
CA VAL A 68 1.44 9.63 5.37
C VAL A 68 2.15 9.05 4.16
N LEU A 69 2.71 7.85 4.30
CA LEU A 69 3.28 7.07 3.21
C LEU A 69 2.24 6.06 2.72
N VAL A 70 2.11 5.93 1.41
CA VAL A 70 1.30 4.88 0.80
C VAL A 70 2.16 3.62 0.67
N VAL A 71 1.63 2.48 1.13
CA VAL A 71 2.28 1.19 0.92
C VAL A 71 1.89 0.66 -0.47
N LYS A 72 2.83 0.08 -1.21
CA LYS A 72 2.61 -0.49 -2.54
C LYS A 72 1.73 -1.75 -2.45
N THR A 73 1.24 -2.22 -3.60
CA THR A 73 0.36 -3.40 -3.66
C THR A 73 1.02 -4.67 -3.14
N ASP A 74 2.34 -4.79 -3.30
CA ASP A 74 3.17 -5.90 -2.82
C ASP A 74 3.56 -5.77 -1.34
N GLY A 75 3.04 -4.77 -0.60
CA GLY A 75 3.37 -4.57 0.81
C GLY A 75 4.71 -3.86 1.06
N THR A 76 5.42 -3.40 0.04
CA THR A 76 6.65 -2.59 0.20
C THR A 76 6.35 -1.10 0.27
N TYR A 77 7.22 -0.30 0.90
CA TYR A 77 7.07 1.16 0.96
C TYR A 77 8.43 1.87 0.97
N GLU A 78 8.44 3.12 0.54
CA GLU A 78 9.64 3.95 0.50
C GLU A 78 9.29 5.44 0.45
N ASN A 79 10.05 6.25 1.19
CA ASN A 79 10.18 7.69 1.01
C ASN A 79 11.66 8.06 1.12
N SER A 80 12.23 8.62 0.06
CA SER A 80 13.65 8.99 -0.01
C SER A 80 13.92 10.48 0.29
N LEU A 81 12.91 11.22 0.77
CA LEU A 81 12.96 12.66 1.02
C LEU A 81 12.47 12.97 2.45
N LEU A 82 13.26 12.54 3.44
CA LEU A 82 13.05 12.81 4.86
C LEU A 82 14.24 13.56 5.46
N PHE A 83 13.98 14.28 6.56
CA PHE A 83 15.04 14.88 7.37
C PHE A 83 15.62 13.84 8.33
N GLU A 84 16.89 14.01 8.71
CA GLU A 84 17.49 13.16 9.74
C GLU A 84 16.94 13.54 11.11
N ASN A 85 16.14 12.66 11.71
CA ASN A 85 15.57 12.86 13.05
C ASN A 85 15.05 11.53 13.64
N THR A 86 14.57 11.57 14.87
CA THR A 86 13.73 10.51 15.44
C THR A 86 12.28 10.68 14.98
N TYR A 87 11.66 9.57 14.59
CA TYR A 87 10.27 9.53 14.15
C TYR A 87 9.52 8.41 14.87
N SER A 88 8.27 8.67 15.24
CA SER A 88 7.29 7.63 15.53
C SER A 88 6.68 7.14 14.21
N VAL A 89 6.76 5.83 13.94
CA VAL A 89 6.30 5.20 12.70
C VAL A 89 5.25 4.15 13.03
N LYS A 90 4.06 4.26 12.42
CA LYS A 90 2.96 3.31 12.62
C LYS A 90 2.23 2.97 11.32
N PRO A 91 2.08 1.68 10.96
CA PRO A 91 1.15 1.25 9.92
C PRO A 91 -0.30 1.48 10.36
N MET A 92 -1.12 2.01 9.46
CA MET A 92 -2.51 2.38 9.69
C MET A 92 -3.40 1.73 8.64
N ARG A 93 -4.64 1.38 9.04
CA ARG A 93 -5.69 0.88 8.14
C ARG A 93 -5.26 -0.37 7.34
N GLY A 94 -4.49 -1.25 7.98
CA GLY A 94 -3.99 -2.48 7.38
C GLY A 94 -5.03 -3.59 7.24
N ASN A 95 -4.71 -4.58 6.40
CA ASN A 95 -5.40 -5.87 6.32
C ASN A 95 -4.79 -6.92 7.28
N PHE A 96 -4.26 -6.44 8.41
CA PHE A 96 -3.55 -7.21 9.43
C PHE A 96 -3.82 -6.63 10.81
N VAL A 97 -3.59 -7.42 11.85
CA VAL A 97 -3.74 -7.03 13.26
C VAL A 97 -2.89 -5.80 13.57
N ASP A 98 -3.45 -4.81 14.29
CA ASP A 98 -2.78 -3.55 14.63
C ASP A 98 -1.39 -3.78 15.26
N VAL A 99 -0.44 -2.93 14.87
CA VAL A 99 0.96 -2.99 15.30
C VAL A 99 1.27 -1.73 16.11
N PRO A 100 1.99 -1.83 17.24
CA PRO A 100 2.39 -0.65 18.00
C PRO A 100 3.27 0.30 17.17
N SER A 101 3.18 1.59 17.50
CA SER A 101 4.10 2.59 16.96
C SER A 101 5.54 2.27 17.38
N GLN A 102 6.49 2.49 16.48
CA GLN A 102 7.92 2.31 16.73
C GLN A 102 8.65 3.64 16.59
N ASP A 103 9.43 4.01 17.61
CA ASP A 103 10.32 5.16 17.53
C ASP A 103 11.65 4.73 16.92
N ILE A 104 12.02 5.33 15.79
CA ILE A 104 13.26 5.03 15.08
C ILE A 104 14.03 6.30 14.74
N GLN A 105 15.35 6.20 14.73
CA GLN A 105 16.21 7.24 14.17
C GLN A 105 16.34 7.03 12.66
N ILE A 106 15.80 7.97 11.88
CA ILE A 106 15.95 7.98 10.42
C ILE A 106 17.20 8.77 10.07
N LYS A 107 18.17 8.10 9.46
CA LYS A 107 19.42 8.68 8.97
C LYS A 107 19.86 8.01 7.68
N GLY A 108 20.32 8.78 6.69
CA GLY A 108 20.70 8.26 5.38
C GLY A 108 19.62 7.33 4.81
N LYS A 109 19.95 6.09 4.46
CA LYS A 109 18.99 5.07 4.04
C LYS A 109 18.63 4.15 5.21
N THR A 110 17.49 4.39 5.83
CA THR A 110 16.98 3.58 6.95
C THR A 110 15.96 2.56 6.44
N VAL A 111 16.02 1.32 6.93
CA VAL A 111 15.06 0.25 6.62
C VAL A 111 14.32 -0.13 7.90
N LEU A 112 12.99 -0.18 7.84
CA LEU A 112 12.13 -0.70 8.91
C LEU A 112 11.14 -1.71 8.31
N ASP A 113 11.25 -2.97 8.68
CA ASP A 113 10.24 -3.97 8.30
C ASP A 113 9.22 -4.12 9.45
N PHE A 114 7.95 -4.32 9.08
CA PHE A 114 6.89 -4.65 10.03
C PHE A 114 6.50 -6.13 9.90
N SER A 115 6.71 -6.89 10.97
CA SER A 115 6.21 -8.26 11.08
C SER A 115 4.78 -8.24 11.62
N VAL A 116 3.82 -8.73 10.85
CA VAL A 116 2.38 -8.60 11.14
C VAL A 116 1.65 -9.94 11.05
N THR A 117 0.40 -9.98 11.56
CA THR A 117 -0.52 -11.11 11.34
C THR A 117 -1.65 -10.65 10.42
N PRO A 118 -1.68 -11.07 9.13
CA PRO A 118 -2.79 -10.77 8.22
C PRO A 118 -4.11 -11.30 8.77
N TYR A 119 -5.23 -10.64 8.50
CA TYR A 119 -6.54 -11.17 8.92
C TYR A 119 -6.89 -12.47 8.21
N LEU A 120 -6.65 -12.51 6.90
CA LEU A 120 -6.87 -13.67 6.03
C LEU A 120 -5.61 -13.95 5.20
N ARG A 121 -5.40 -15.22 4.85
CA ARG A 121 -4.42 -15.66 3.86
C ARG A 121 -5.14 -16.43 2.76
N VAL A 122 -4.85 -16.07 1.51
CA VAL A 122 -5.26 -16.85 0.35
C VAL A 122 -4.21 -17.94 0.11
N GLN A 123 -4.61 -19.19 0.21
CA GLN A 123 -3.72 -20.36 0.12
C GLN A 123 -4.11 -21.25 -1.07
N ASP A 124 -3.16 -22.06 -1.52
CA ASP A 124 -3.36 -23.04 -2.61
C ASP A 124 -3.98 -22.40 -3.87
N LEU A 125 -3.63 -21.14 -4.17
CA LEU A 125 -4.22 -20.40 -5.28
C LEU A 125 -3.81 -21.01 -6.62
N ARG A 126 -4.81 -21.34 -7.43
CA ARG A 126 -4.65 -21.71 -8.82
C ARG A 126 -5.64 -20.89 -9.65
N VAL A 127 -5.13 -20.23 -10.69
CA VAL A 127 -5.94 -19.48 -11.66
C VAL A 127 -5.62 -20.03 -13.04
N GLU A 128 -6.65 -20.52 -13.74
CA GLU A 128 -6.48 -21.17 -15.04
C GLU A 128 -7.66 -20.90 -15.96
N LYS A 129 -7.43 -21.03 -17.28
CA LYS A 129 -8.50 -20.98 -18.26
C LYS A 129 -9.14 -22.36 -18.41
N VAL A 130 -10.45 -22.45 -18.18
CA VAL A 130 -11.24 -23.67 -18.34
C VAL A 130 -12.36 -23.39 -19.33
N GLY A 131 -12.20 -23.88 -20.56
CA GLY A 131 -13.08 -23.52 -21.66
C GLY A 131 -13.02 -22.02 -21.93
N ASN A 132 -14.17 -21.34 -21.80
CA ASN A 132 -14.29 -19.89 -22.00
C ASN A 132 -14.17 -19.10 -20.69
N LEU A 133 -14.00 -19.76 -19.54
CA LEU A 133 -13.93 -19.10 -18.23
C LEU A 133 -12.51 -19.02 -17.72
N VAL A 134 -12.23 -18.02 -16.88
CA VAL A 134 -11.10 -18.05 -15.96
C VAL A 134 -11.61 -18.55 -14.62
N VAL A 135 -11.04 -19.65 -14.15
CA VAL A 135 -11.42 -20.31 -12.91
C VAL A 135 -10.31 -20.09 -11.89
N ALA A 136 -10.66 -19.50 -10.75
CA ALA A 136 -9.80 -19.44 -9.58
C ALA A 136 -10.26 -20.43 -8.52
N THR A 137 -9.34 -21.26 -8.02
CA THR A 137 -9.55 -22.13 -6.86
C THR A 137 -8.52 -21.82 -5.80
N PHE A 138 -8.97 -21.73 -4.54
CA PHE A 138 -8.10 -21.38 -3.41
C PHE A 138 -8.76 -21.78 -2.09
N LYS A 139 -7.98 -21.75 -1.01
CA LYS A 139 -8.45 -21.86 0.37
C LYS A 139 -8.22 -20.54 1.10
N LEU A 140 -8.96 -20.35 2.19
CA LEU A 140 -8.76 -19.23 3.09
C LEU A 140 -8.33 -19.74 4.46
N GLN A 141 -7.17 -19.27 4.93
CA GLN A 141 -6.82 -19.34 6.33
C GLN A 141 -7.22 -18.03 7.00
N GLN A 142 -7.95 -18.12 8.12
CA GLN A 142 -8.40 -16.97 8.90
C GLN A 142 -7.66 -16.93 10.24
N ASN A 143 -7.06 -15.78 10.56
CA ASN A 143 -6.21 -15.62 11.76
C ASN A 143 -6.89 -14.82 12.88
N VAL A 144 -8.08 -14.28 12.65
CA VAL A 144 -8.84 -13.46 13.60
C VAL A 144 -10.31 -13.85 13.60
N ALA A 145 -11.03 -13.61 14.68
CA ALA A 145 -12.47 -13.85 14.73
C ALA A 145 -13.25 -12.90 13.80
N GLY A 146 -14.38 -13.37 13.27
CA GLY A 146 -15.25 -12.60 12.38
C GLY A 146 -15.73 -13.41 11.18
N ASN A 147 -16.58 -12.82 10.37
CA ASN A 147 -17.03 -13.43 9.12
C ASN A 147 -16.20 -12.93 7.96
N VAL A 148 -15.81 -13.83 7.06
CA VAL A 148 -15.44 -13.44 5.69
C VAL A 148 -16.73 -12.97 5.02
N VAL A 149 -16.76 -11.70 4.63
CA VAL A 149 -17.92 -11.09 3.98
C VAL A 149 -17.96 -11.51 2.52
N LYS A 150 -16.81 -11.45 1.86
CA LYS A 150 -16.72 -11.54 0.41
C LYS A 150 -15.39 -12.11 -0.04
N ILE A 151 -15.43 -12.85 -1.15
CA ILE A 151 -14.26 -13.22 -1.95
C ILE A 151 -14.40 -12.64 -3.35
N GLY A 152 -13.28 -12.38 -4.02
CA GLY A 152 -13.27 -11.84 -5.37
C GLY A 152 -12.05 -12.24 -6.18
N ILE A 153 -12.26 -12.35 -7.49
CA ILE A 153 -11.20 -12.35 -8.50
C ILE A 153 -11.33 -11.06 -9.31
N TYR A 154 -10.24 -10.32 -9.42
CA TYR A 154 -10.16 -9.03 -10.08
C TYR A 154 -9.18 -9.11 -11.25
N ALA A 155 -9.46 -8.41 -12.33
CA ALA A 155 -8.66 -8.45 -13.55
C ALA A 155 -8.34 -7.07 -14.10
N ASP A 156 -7.10 -6.85 -14.53
CA ASP A 156 -6.64 -5.60 -15.13
C ASP A 156 -5.48 -5.83 -16.13
N LYS A 157 -5.10 -4.80 -16.88
CA LYS A 157 -3.87 -4.76 -17.70
C LYS A 157 -2.63 -4.51 -16.83
N ASP A 158 -2.81 -3.89 -15.67
CA ASP A 158 -1.75 -3.55 -14.73
C ASP A 158 -1.64 -4.57 -13.58
N GLN A 159 -0.41 -4.86 -13.15
CA GLN A 159 -0.14 -5.79 -12.05
C GLN A 159 -0.67 -5.29 -10.69
N ARG A 160 -0.93 -3.99 -10.55
CA ARG A 160 -1.50 -3.38 -9.33
C ARG A 160 -3.00 -3.64 -9.16
N VAL A 161 -3.55 -4.57 -9.95
CA VAL A 161 -4.94 -5.01 -9.88
C VAL A 161 -5.36 -5.33 -8.46
N GLY A 162 -6.60 -4.99 -8.12
CA GLY A 162 -7.23 -5.24 -6.83
C GLY A 162 -8.69 -4.82 -6.90
N GLU A 163 -9.41 -4.83 -5.78
CA GLU A 163 -10.79 -4.36 -5.75
C GLU A 163 -10.87 -2.94 -6.32
N PRO A 164 -10.28 -1.89 -5.75
CA PRO A 164 -10.50 -0.53 -6.24
C PRO A 164 -9.88 -0.22 -7.62
N MET A 165 -8.98 -1.07 -8.13
CA MET A 165 -8.26 -0.87 -9.40
C MET A 165 -8.42 -2.12 -10.28
N ARG A 166 -9.44 -2.10 -11.14
CA ARG A 166 -9.83 -3.24 -11.98
C ARG A 166 -10.60 -2.82 -13.22
N LEU A 167 -10.51 -3.64 -14.26
CA LEU A 167 -11.37 -3.61 -15.45
C LEU A 167 -12.45 -4.69 -15.42
N GLY A 168 -12.16 -5.83 -14.80
CA GLY A 168 -13.08 -6.96 -14.69
C GLY A 168 -13.10 -7.55 -13.29
N GLN A 169 -14.20 -8.19 -12.92
CA GLN A 169 -14.33 -8.85 -11.64
C GLN A 169 -15.35 -9.99 -11.63
N LYS A 170 -15.17 -10.90 -10.67
CA LYS A 170 -16.25 -11.76 -10.16
C LYS A 170 -16.13 -11.79 -8.64
N GLU A 171 -17.22 -11.48 -7.97
CA GLU A 171 -17.32 -11.50 -6.51
C GLU A 171 -18.37 -12.50 -6.04
N GLN A 172 -18.19 -13.01 -4.83
CA GLN A 172 -19.15 -13.87 -4.14
C GLN A 172 -19.18 -13.49 -2.65
N ASP A 173 -20.38 -13.27 -2.13
CA ASP A 173 -20.58 -13.08 -0.70
C ASP A 173 -20.53 -14.43 0.02
N ILE A 174 -19.85 -14.45 1.17
CA ILE A 174 -19.68 -15.63 2.03
C ILE A 174 -20.47 -15.46 3.33
N ASN A 175 -20.30 -14.30 3.99
CA ASN A 175 -20.96 -13.95 5.25
C ASN A 175 -20.87 -15.01 6.36
N ALA A 176 -19.74 -15.72 6.43
CA ALA A 176 -19.46 -16.76 7.40
C ALA A 176 -17.96 -16.82 7.72
N PRO A 177 -17.54 -17.40 8.86
CA PRO A 177 -16.13 -17.71 9.09
C PRO A 177 -15.59 -18.65 7.99
N ALA A 178 -14.32 -18.50 7.62
CA ALA A 178 -13.68 -19.43 6.68
C ALA A 178 -13.32 -20.75 7.36
N ASP A 179 -13.66 -21.87 6.71
CA ASP A 179 -13.12 -23.18 7.05
C ASP A 179 -11.84 -23.43 6.21
N PRO A 180 -10.68 -23.67 6.84
CA PRO A 180 -9.42 -23.90 6.13
C PRO A 180 -9.44 -25.13 5.21
N ASN A 181 -10.40 -26.06 5.37
CA ASN A 181 -10.55 -27.22 4.48
C ASN A 181 -11.44 -26.95 3.27
N THR A 182 -12.20 -25.86 3.28
CA THR A 182 -13.09 -25.50 2.17
C THR A 182 -12.29 -24.94 1.01
N THR A 183 -12.48 -25.53 -0.18
CA THR A 183 -11.95 -24.99 -1.43
C THR A 183 -12.99 -24.06 -2.05
N TYR A 184 -12.67 -22.78 -2.11
CA TYR A 184 -13.46 -21.78 -2.81
C TYR A 184 -13.19 -21.82 -4.30
N ARG A 185 -14.21 -21.50 -5.10
CA ARG A 185 -14.12 -21.49 -6.56
C ARG A 185 -14.86 -20.31 -7.14
N LEU A 186 -14.15 -19.46 -7.89
CA LEU A 186 -14.71 -18.32 -8.61
C LEU A 186 -14.60 -18.54 -10.12
N GLU A 187 -15.72 -18.36 -10.81
CA GLU A 187 -15.80 -18.40 -12.27
C GLU A 187 -15.94 -16.99 -12.82
N TYR A 188 -14.85 -16.46 -13.35
CA TYR A 188 -14.84 -15.21 -14.08
C TYR A 188 -15.13 -15.48 -15.56
N ASN A 189 -16.09 -14.74 -16.12
CA ASN A 189 -16.43 -14.81 -17.54
C ASN A 189 -15.81 -13.61 -18.30
N PRO A 190 -14.71 -13.81 -19.06
CA PRO A 190 -14.08 -12.77 -19.88
C PRO A 190 -15.04 -12.04 -20.82
N ASP A 191 -16.09 -12.71 -21.31
CA ASP A 191 -17.03 -12.12 -22.26
C ASP A 191 -17.84 -10.96 -21.65
N GLU A 192 -18.03 -10.94 -20.33
CA GLU A 192 -18.71 -9.85 -19.62
C GLU A 192 -17.91 -8.54 -19.69
N PHE A 193 -16.60 -8.62 -19.88
CA PHE A 193 -15.68 -7.47 -19.86
C PHE A 193 -14.91 -7.27 -21.16
N LYS A 194 -15.25 -8.01 -22.23
CA LYS A 194 -14.49 -8.05 -23.50
C LYS A 194 -14.29 -6.70 -24.20
N THR A 195 -15.15 -5.72 -23.95
CA THR A 195 -14.99 -4.36 -24.49
C THR A 195 -13.77 -3.65 -23.89
N GLN A 196 -13.52 -3.86 -22.60
CA GLN A 196 -12.40 -3.26 -21.86
C GLN A 196 -11.16 -4.16 -21.89
N MET A 197 -11.41 -5.47 -21.89
CA MET A 197 -10.44 -6.57 -21.88
C MET A 197 -10.66 -7.52 -23.07
N PRO A 198 -10.28 -7.12 -24.30
CA PRO A 198 -10.43 -7.98 -25.48
C PRO A 198 -9.74 -9.34 -25.34
N LEU A 199 -10.41 -10.39 -25.82
CA LEU A 199 -9.87 -11.75 -25.87
C LEU A 199 -8.60 -11.83 -26.76
N GLY A 200 -7.80 -12.86 -26.54
CA GLY A 200 -6.50 -13.08 -27.18
C GLY A 200 -5.34 -12.30 -26.54
N LYS A 201 -5.53 -11.74 -25.35
CA LYS A 201 -4.54 -10.89 -24.66
C LYS A 201 -4.27 -11.37 -23.24
N GLU A 202 -3.09 -11.01 -22.73
CA GLU A 202 -2.70 -11.27 -21.35
C GLU A 202 -3.18 -10.18 -20.41
N TYR A 203 -3.66 -10.59 -19.24
CA TYR A 203 -4.11 -9.73 -18.15
C TYR A 203 -3.60 -10.27 -16.82
N TRP A 204 -3.58 -9.40 -15.81
CA TRP A 204 -3.29 -9.76 -14.43
C TRP A 204 -4.59 -10.07 -13.71
N PHE A 205 -4.61 -11.20 -13.00
CA PHE A 205 -5.70 -11.65 -12.17
C PHE A 205 -5.25 -11.70 -10.72
N ARG A 206 -6.05 -11.16 -9.81
CA ARG A 206 -5.74 -11.18 -8.37
C ARG A 206 -6.95 -11.61 -7.57
N VAL A 207 -6.72 -12.57 -6.69
CA VAL A 207 -7.75 -13.11 -5.81
C VAL A 207 -7.58 -12.51 -4.43
N GLY A 208 -8.70 -12.07 -3.84
CA GLY A 208 -8.72 -11.52 -2.50
C GLY A 208 -9.98 -11.87 -1.72
N ALA A 209 -9.92 -11.64 -0.41
CA ALA A 209 -11.01 -11.84 0.52
C ALA A 209 -11.11 -10.67 1.51
N LEU A 210 -12.33 -10.34 1.91
CA LEU A 210 -12.63 -9.27 2.86
C LEU A 210 -13.29 -9.85 4.11
N ILE A 211 -12.73 -9.51 5.27
CA ILE A 211 -13.30 -9.85 6.59
C ILE A 211 -14.15 -8.71 7.15
N SER A 212 -15.15 -9.06 7.96
CA SER A 212 -16.03 -8.11 8.65
C SER A 212 -15.37 -7.56 9.92
N ILE A 213 -14.34 -6.73 9.74
CA ILE A 213 -13.71 -5.96 10.82
C ILE A 213 -13.76 -4.49 10.42
N GLY A 214 -13.94 -3.59 11.40
CA GLY A 214 -14.02 -2.15 11.16
C GLY A 214 -12.83 -1.65 10.31
N GLU A 215 -13.15 -0.93 9.23
CA GLU A 215 -12.20 -0.43 8.23
C GLU A 215 -11.33 -1.47 7.49
N ALA A 216 -11.57 -2.77 7.66
CA ALA A 216 -10.75 -3.82 7.05
C ALA A 216 -10.62 -3.64 5.53
N LYS A 217 -9.41 -3.92 5.04
CA LYS A 217 -9.12 -4.00 3.61
C LYS A 217 -9.08 -5.46 3.17
N PHE A 218 -9.13 -5.68 1.87
CA PHE A 218 -8.94 -7.01 1.31
C PHE A 218 -7.55 -7.54 1.62
N ASN A 219 -7.47 -8.83 1.96
CA ASN A 219 -6.24 -9.60 1.87
C ASN A 219 -6.18 -10.26 0.50
N TYR A 220 -5.02 -10.24 -0.15
CA TYR A 220 -4.83 -10.79 -1.48
C TYR A 220 -3.75 -11.87 -1.52
N ALA A 221 -3.79 -12.68 -2.57
CA ALA A 221 -2.60 -13.32 -3.09
C ALA A 221 -1.85 -12.39 -4.06
N ALA A 222 -0.62 -12.76 -4.42
CA ALA A 222 0.09 -12.11 -5.51
C ALA A 222 -0.68 -12.25 -6.85
N PRO A 223 -0.64 -11.25 -7.73
CA PRO A 223 -1.33 -11.30 -9.02
C PRO A 223 -0.69 -12.33 -9.96
N ILE A 224 -1.53 -13.02 -10.73
CA ILE A 224 -1.12 -14.03 -11.73
C ILE A 224 -1.44 -13.50 -13.11
N LYS A 225 -0.46 -13.57 -14.03
CA LYS A 225 -0.67 -13.19 -15.42
C LYS A 225 -1.24 -14.38 -16.20
N LEU A 226 -2.31 -14.16 -16.96
CA LEU A 226 -2.96 -15.19 -17.77
C LEU A 226 -3.54 -14.59 -19.06
N ALA A 227 -3.44 -15.35 -20.16
CA ALA A 227 -4.13 -15.02 -21.41
C ALA A 227 -5.58 -15.47 -21.38
N ILE A 228 -6.50 -14.60 -21.80
CA ILE A 228 -7.93 -14.91 -21.96
C ILE A 228 -8.34 -14.90 -23.41
#